data_AF-A0A0X8JW31-F1
#
_entry.id   AF-A0A0X8JW31-F1
#
_cell.length_a   1.000
_cell.length_b   1.000
_cell.length_c   1.000
_cell.angle_alpha   90.00
_cell.angle_beta   90.00
_cell.angle_gamma   90.00
#
_symmetry.space_group_name_H-M   'P 1'
#
loop_
_entity.id
_entity.type
_entity.pdbx_description
1 polymer ?
#
loop_
_entity_poly.entity_id
_entity_poly.type
_entity_poly.pdbx_seq_one_letter_code
_entity_poly.pdbx_strand_id
1 'polypeptide(L)'
;MTAKQLVSDLEGNALKAAQAHKGKDYEITGVLGNIDAQGDYVTIEPSGDDLTLTGVQAFVKNDDQKKAIAELSKGDKITVKGKVKDVGEVMGYSVDIDEISKATSKK
;
A
#
# COMPACT_ATOMS: atom_id res chain seq x y z
N MET A 1 -9.76 3.80 -1.09
CA MET A 1 -9.65 2.54 -1.87
C MET A 1 -9.14 1.44 -0.96
N THR A 2 -9.41 0.18 -1.29
CA THR A 2 -8.77 -0.94 -0.59
C THR A 2 -7.63 -1.50 -1.43
N ALA A 3 -6.60 -2.04 -0.79
CA ALA A 3 -5.54 -2.78 -1.49
C ALA A 3 -6.15 -3.90 -2.36
N LYS A 4 -7.15 -4.62 -1.83
CA LYS A 4 -7.90 -5.64 -2.57
C LYS A 4 -8.52 -5.15 -3.87
N GLN A 5 -9.12 -3.96 -3.86
CA GLN A 5 -9.74 -3.42 -5.07
C GLN A 5 -8.67 -3.02 -6.10
N LEU A 6 -7.57 -2.40 -5.68
CA LEU A 6 -6.46 -2.07 -6.57
C LEU A 6 -5.86 -3.32 -7.22
N VAL A 7 -5.59 -4.36 -6.45
CA VAL A 7 -5.09 -5.64 -6.96
C VAL A 7 -6.09 -6.27 -7.94
N SER A 8 -7.39 -6.30 -7.60
CA SER A 8 -8.42 -6.83 -8.50
C SER A 8 -8.54 -6.06 -9.82
N ASP A 9 -8.42 -4.72 -9.80
CA ASP A 9 -8.42 -3.90 -11.01
C ASP A 9 -7.21 -4.24 -11.91
N LEU A 10 -6.04 -4.47 -11.30
CA LEU A 10 -4.80 -4.85 -11.99
C LEU A 10 -4.91 -6.24 -12.63
N GLU A 11 -5.37 -7.24 -11.88
CA GLU A 11 -5.57 -8.62 -12.36
C GLU A 11 -6.60 -8.69 -13.49
N GLY A 12 -7.66 -7.88 -13.40
CA GLY A 12 -8.71 -7.83 -14.42
C GLY A 12 -8.22 -7.23 -15.73
N ASN A 13 -7.46 -6.13 -15.67
CA ASN A 13 -6.85 -5.50 -16.85
C ASN A 13 -5.76 -4.49 -16.45
N ALA A 14 -4.49 -4.91 -16.53
CA ALA A 14 -3.37 -4.08 -16.08
C ALA A 14 -3.22 -2.75 -16.82
N LEU A 15 -3.48 -2.71 -18.14
CA LEU A 15 -3.43 -1.45 -18.91
C LEU A 15 -4.49 -0.46 -18.42
N LYS A 16 -5.72 -0.94 -18.21
CA LYS A 16 -6.82 -0.12 -17.70
C LYS A 16 -6.53 0.37 -16.29
N ALA A 17 -6.00 -0.50 -15.42
CA ALA A 17 -5.60 -0.13 -14.07
C ALA A 17 -4.53 0.97 -14.07
N ALA A 18 -3.49 0.83 -14.90
CA ALA A 18 -2.45 1.84 -15.01
C ALA A 18 -3.01 3.20 -15.46
N GLN A 19 -3.87 3.22 -16.49
CA GLN A 19 -4.54 4.45 -16.94
C GLN A 19 -5.47 5.04 -15.87
N ALA A 20 -6.12 4.19 -15.09
CA ALA A 20 -7.11 4.61 -14.10
C ALA A 20 -6.48 5.10 -12.79
N HIS A 21 -5.32 4.59 -12.38
CA HIS A 21 -4.79 4.79 -11.02
C HIS A 21 -3.45 5.52 -10.98
N LYS A 22 -2.61 5.40 -12.02
CA LYS A 22 -1.29 6.06 -12.01
C LYS A 22 -1.43 7.57 -11.90
N GLY A 23 -0.65 8.17 -11.00
CA GLY A 23 -0.64 9.60 -10.73
C GLY A 23 -1.74 10.11 -9.80
N LYS A 24 -2.64 9.24 -9.33
CA LYS A 24 -3.73 9.63 -8.40
C LYS A 24 -3.31 9.53 -6.94
N ASP A 25 -3.89 10.40 -6.13
CA ASP A 25 -3.80 10.36 -4.69
C ASP A 25 -4.93 9.51 -4.11
N TYR A 26 -4.57 8.58 -3.23
CA TYR A 26 -5.52 7.68 -2.58
C TYR A 26 -5.29 7.61 -1.08
N GLU A 27 -6.39 7.39 -0.37
CA GLU A 27 -6.38 6.77 0.95
C GLU A 27 -6.62 5.26 0.76
N ILE A 28 -5.59 4.46 0.98
CA ILE A 28 -5.54 3.02 0.73
C ILE A 28 -5.60 2.28 2.07
N THR A 29 -6.64 1.48 2.28
CA THR A 29 -6.77 0.61 3.45
C THR A 29 -6.46 -0.84 3.09
N GLY A 30 -5.69 -1.52 3.94
CA GLY A 30 -5.36 -2.94 3.79
C GLY A 30 -4.65 -3.50 5.01
N VAL A 31 -3.96 -4.62 4.85
CA VAL A 31 -3.19 -5.27 5.91
C VAL A 31 -1.70 -5.02 5.68
N LEU A 32 -0.98 -4.62 6.72
CA LEU A 32 0.46 -4.41 6.65
C LEU A 32 1.18 -5.77 6.47
N GLY A 33 1.81 -5.98 5.31
CA GLY A 33 2.46 -7.24 4.95
C GLY A 33 3.94 -7.26 5.31
N ASN A 34 4.77 -6.61 4.50
CA ASN A 34 6.18 -6.44 4.74
C ASN A 34 6.51 -5.07 5.33
N ILE A 35 7.52 -5.03 6.19
CA ILE A 35 8.17 -3.81 6.64
C ILE A 35 9.64 -3.97 6.28
N ASP A 36 10.15 -3.07 5.45
CA ASP A 36 11.56 -3.07 5.07
C ASP A 36 12.45 -2.75 6.28
N ALA A 37 13.58 -3.45 6.42
CA ALA A 37 14.43 -3.33 7.60
C ALA A 37 15.14 -1.97 7.69
N GLN A 38 15.36 -1.32 6.56
CA GLN A 38 15.88 0.03 6.46
C GLN A 38 14.77 1.07 6.60
N GLY A 39 13.50 0.65 6.59
CA GLY A 39 12.34 1.52 6.65
C GLY A 39 12.10 2.28 5.35
N ASP A 40 12.58 1.76 4.22
CA ASP A 40 12.45 2.43 2.91
C ASP A 40 11.04 2.24 2.31
N TYR A 41 10.37 1.14 2.65
CA TYR A 41 9.00 0.85 2.21
C TYR A 41 8.26 -0.13 3.13
N VAL A 42 6.95 -0.20 2.93
CA VAL A 42 6.08 -1.27 3.45
C VAL A 42 5.25 -1.87 2.32
N THR A 43 4.70 -3.08 2.49
CA THR A 43 3.66 -3.60 1.60
C THR A 43 2.30 -3.58 2.28
N ILE A 44 1.27 -3.29 1.49
CA ILE A 44 -0.13 -3.36 1.90
C ILE A 44 -0.77 -4.50 1.10
N GLU A 45 -1.08 -5.58 1.81
CA GLU A 45 -1.68 -6.79 1.24
C GLU A 45 -3.21 -6.63 1.12
N PRO A 46 -3.82 -7.29 0.12
CA PRO A 46 -5.27 -7.31 -0.07
C PRO A 46 -6.02 -8.09 1.02
N SER A 47 -5.36 -9.05 1.67
CA SER A 47 -5.84 -9.93 2.76
C SER A 47 -4.70 -10.21 3.74
N GLY A 48 -5.03 -10.67 4.96
CA GLY A 48 -4.02 -10.97 5.99
C GLY A 48 -3.35 -12.34 5.88
N ASP A 49 -3.85 -13.21 5.00
CA ASP A 49 -3.44 -14.61 4.91
C ASP A 49 -2.51 -14.92 3.73
N ASP A 50 -2.29 -13.97 2.82
CA ASP A 50 -1.51 -14.17 1.60
C ASP A 50 -0.37 -13.14 1.49
N LEU A 51 0.88 -13.60 1.46
CA LEU A 51 1.97 -12.80 0.93
C LEU A 51 1.84 -12.79 -0.59
N THR A 52 1.30 -11.70 -1.15
CA THR A 52 1.17 -11.56 -2.59
C THR A 52 2.40 -10.88 -3.17
N LEU A 53 2.98 -11.45 -4.24
CA LEU A 53 4.03 -10.76 -4.99
C LEU A 53 3.49 -9.46 -5.61
N THR A 54 2.21 -9.49 -6.00
CA THR A 54 1.48 -8.38 -6.61
C THR A 54 0.63 -7.68 -5.56
N GLY A 55 1.15 -6.60 -5.00
CA GLY A 55 0.50 -5.83 -3.93
C GLY A 55 0.63 -4.33 -4.10
N VAL A 56 0.45 -3.59 -3.01
CA VAL A 56 0.76 -2.15 -2.95
C VAL A 56 2.07 -1.98 -2.18
N GLN A 57 3.11 -1.54 -2.85
CA GLN A 57 4.37 -1.14 -2.22
C GLN A 57 4.34 0.37 -1.94
N ALA A 58 4.42 0.74 -0.66
CA ALA A 58 4.32 2.11 -0.21
C ALA A 58 5.68 2.60 0.32
N PHE A 59 6.27 3.58 -0.36
CA PHE A 59 7.61 4.11 -0.14
C PHE A 59 7.60 5.26 0.86
N VAL A 60 8.53 5.20 1.79
CA VAL A 60 8.75 6.20 2.83
C VAL A 60 9.50 7.39 2.23
N LYS A 61 9.04 8.61 2.52
CA LYS A 61 9.64 9.86 2.03
C LYS A 61 10.34 10.68 3.10
N ASN A 62 10.08 10.42 4.39
CA ASN A 62 10.67 11.17 5.50
C ASN A 62 10.72 10.37 6.81
N ASP A 63 11.48 10.89 7.78
CA ASP A 63 11.72 10.23 9.06
C ASP A 63 10.47 10.10 9.94
N ASP A 64 9.49 11.00 9.81
CA ASP A 64 8.28 10.92 10.64
C ASP A 64 7.37 9.77 10.21
N GLN A 65 7.30 9.51 8.90
CA GLN A 65 6.66 8.30 8.37
C GLN A 65 7.40 7.04 8.82
N LYS A 66 8.74 7.06 8.79
CA LYS A 66 9.57 5.94 9.26
C LYS A 66 9.33 5.64 10.75
N LYS A 67 9.25 6.67 11.59
CA LYS A 67 8.91 6.52 13.02
C LYS A 67 7.50 5.94 13.20
N ALA A 68 6.51 6.43 12.46
CA ALA A 68 5.15 5.90 12.52
C ALA A 68 5.11 4.41 12.13
N ILE A 69 5.85 4.01 11.09
CA ILE A 69 5.97 2.59 10.67
C ILE A 69 6.62 1.73 11.74
N ALA A 70 7.63 2.25 12.45
CA ALA A 70 8.33 1.51 13.51
C ALA A 70 7.43 1.13 14.71
N GLU A 71 6.28 1.78 14.87
CA GLU A 71 5.29 1.47 15.90
C GLU A 71 4.24 0.44 15.43
N LEU A 72 4.23 0.08 14.15
CA LEU A 72 3.29 -0.87 13.56
C LEU A 72 3.85 -2.29 13.54
N SER A 73 2.97 -3.26 13.40
CA SER A 73 3.32 -4.68 13.28
C SER A 73 2.74 -5.29 12.02
N LYS A 74 3.45 -6.27 11.44
CA LYS A 74 2.89 -7.10 10.36
C LYS A 74 1.55 -7.69 10.80
N GLY A 75 0.57 -7.69 9.90
CA GLY A 75 -0.82 -8.08 10.18
C GLY A 75 -1.71 -6.95 10.68
N ASP A 76 -1.16 -5.79 11.03
CA ASP A 76 -1.97 -4.63 11.41
C ASP A 76 -2.83 -4.17 10.23
N LYS A 77 -4.11 -3.88 10.48
CA LYS A 77 -4.92 -3.15 9.52
C LYS A 77 -4.48 -1.69 9.53
N ILE A 78 -4.12 -1.17 8.37
CA ILE A 78 -3.57 0.18 8.21
C ILE A 78 -4.29 0.96 7.13
N THR A 79 -4.13 2.27 7.17
CA THR A 79 -4.49 3.20 6.11
C THR A 79 -3.25 4.01 5.71
N VAL A 80 -2.94 4.00 4.42
CA VAL A 80 -1.89 4.82 3.80
C VAL A 80 -2.55 5.86 2.92
N LYS A 81 -2.28 7.14 3.19
CA LYS A 81 -2.53 8.22 2.24
C LYS A 81 -1.28 8.43 1.41
N GLY A 82 -1.43 8.46 0.10
CA GLY A 82 -0.28 8.65 -0.77
C GLY A 82 -0.63 8.69 -2.24
N LYS A 83 0.40 8.98 -3.03
CA LYS A 83 0.30 9.11 -4.49
C LYS A 83 0.77 7.85 -5.19
N VAL A 84 -0.04 7.30 -6.08
CA VAL A 84 0.38 6.19 -6.96
C VAL A 84 1.38 6.72 -7.98
N LYS A 85 2.64 6.32 -7.87
CA LYS A 85 3.72 6.71 -8.78
C LYS A 85 3.80 5.82 -9.99
N ASP A 86 3.61 4.53 -9.79
CA ASP A 86 3.66 3.56 -10.88
C ASP A 86 2.70 2.40 -10.67
N VAL A 87 2.35 1.76 -11.78
CA VAL A 87 1.48 0.59 -11.83
C VAL A 87 2.09 -0.38 -12.84
N GLY A 88 2.48 -1.57 -12.38
CA GLY A 88 3.10 -2.61 -13.19
C GLY A 88 2.45 -3.97 -12.97
N GLU A 89 2.45 -4.80 -14.00
CA GLU A 89 1.80 -6.11 -13.99
C GLU A 89 2.43 -7.13 -13.03
N VAL A 90 3.74 -7.00 -12.75
CA VAL A 90 4.47 -7.90 -11.84
C VAL A 90 4.48 -7.35 -10.41
N MET A 91 4.99 -6.12 -10.23
CA MET A 91 5.21 -5.51 -8.91
C MET A 91 3.98 -4.81 -8.33
N GLY A 92 2.88 -4.72 -9.08
CA GLY A 92 1.66 -4.06 -8.63
C GLY A 92 1.77 -2.54 -8.59
N TYR A 93 1.40 -1.94 -7.46
CA TYR A 93 1.30 -0.49 -7.29
C TYR A 93 2.48 0.04 -6.48
N SER A 94 3.15 1.08 -6.98
CA SER A 94 4.12 1.87 -6.23
C SER A 94 3.47 3.15 -5.73
N VAL A 95 3.51 3.40 -4.43
CA VAL A 95 2.86 4.54 -3.78
C VAL A 95 3.87 5.33 -2.96
N ASP A 96 3.94 6.64 -3.15
CA ASP A 96 4.70 7.53 -2.25
C ASP A 96 3.83 7.88 -1.04
N ILE A 97 4.26 7.52 0.17
CA ILE A 97 3.49 7.76 1.41
C ILE A 97 3.47 9.26 1.72
N ASP A 98 2.29 9.82 1.96
CA ASP A 98 2.13 11.12 2.61
C ASP A 98 1.88 10.92 4.11
N GLU A 99 1.01 9.97 4.47
CA GLU A 99 0.66 9.64 5.84
C GLU A 99 0.38 8.14 5.96
N ILE A 100 0.77 7.54 7.09
CA ILE A 100 0.43 6.15 7.43
C ILE A 100 -0.05 6.07 8.87
N SER A 101 -1.14 5.33 9.09
CA SER A 101 -1.71 5.13 10.42
C SER A 101 -2.37 3.76 10.53
N LYS A 102 -2.46 3.26 11.77
CA LYS A 102 -3.26 2.08 12.09
C LYS A 102 -4.73 2.39 11.86
N ALA A 103 -5.42 1.54 11.11
CA ALA A 103 -6.84 1.72 10.87
C ALA A 103 -7.59 1.52 12.19
N THR A 104 -8.16 2.59 12.73
CA THR A 104 -9.01 2.48 13.91
C THR A 104 -10.36 1.91 13.48
N SER A 105 -10.77 0.80 14.11
CA SER A 105 -12.17 0.41 14.10
C SER A 105 -12.95 1.55 14.76
N LYS A 106 -13.74 2.31 13.99
CA LYS A 106 -14.79 3.14 14.60
C LYS A 106 -15.65 2.21 15.43
N LYS A 107 -15.58 2.37 16.75
CA LYS A 107 -16.43 1.69 17.71
C LYS A 107 -17.87 2.18 17.58
#